data_AF-A0A2E2HBS6-F1
#
_entry.id   AF-A0A2E2HBS6-F1
#
_cell.length_a   1.000
_cell.length_b   1.000
_cell.length_c   1.000
_cell.angle_alpha   90.00
_cell.angle_beta   90.00
_cell.angle_gamma   90.00
#
_symmetry.space_group_name_H-M   'P 1'
#
loop_
_entity.id
_entity.type
_entity.pdbx_description
1 polymer ?
#
loop_
_entity_poly.entity_id
_entity_poly.type
_entity_poly.pdbx_seq_one_letter_code
_entity_poly.pdbx_strand_id
1 'polypeptide(L)'
;MQAASSAKPGQQPQVPGLTLYYSPGCIFCMRVFTALRLLGLEIASKNVMTDSQADAELRKSGGSGMVPCLRIEDEKGIRWMYESADIIDYLHQRFQVA
;
A
#
# COMPACT_ATOMS: atom_id res chain seq x y z
N MET A 1 -19.24 -24.29 11.06
CA MET A 1 -18.80 -23.05 11.72
C MET A 1 -18.02 -22.22 10.72
N GLN A 2 -18.65 -21.25 10.04
CA GLN A 2 -17.94 -20.18 9.32
C GLN A 2 -18.79 -18.91 9.50
N ALA A 3 -18.22 -17.93 10.19
CA ALA A 3 -18.87 -16.66 10.47
C ALA A 3 -18.83 -15.81 9.18
N ALA A 4 -19.99 -15.65 8.56
CA ALA A 4 -20.23 -14.54 7.64
C ALA A 4 -20.07 -13.25 8.46
N SER A 5 -18.93 -12.57 8.31
CA SER A 5 -18.66 -11.33 9.01
C SER A 5 -19.41 -10.19 8.30
N SER A 6 -20.44 -9.68 8.96
CA SER A 6 -21.17 -8.48 8.57
C SER A 6 -20.21 -7.29 8.43
N ALA A 7 -19.84 -6.95 7.19
CA ALA A 7 -19.06 -5.77 6.90
C ALA A 7 -19.93 -4.52 7.18
N LYS A 8 -19.65 -3.84 8.29
CA LYS A 8 -20.08 -2.46 8.49
C LYS A 8 -19.43 -1.59 7.39
N PRO A 9 -20.14 -0.63 6.76
CA PRO A 9 -19.49 0.37 5.94
C PRO A 9 -18.49 1.14 6.81
N GLY A 10 -17.18 0.96 6.56
CA GLY A 10 -16.10 1.63 7.29
C GLY A 10 -15.20 0.77 8.18
N GLN A 11 -15.22 -0.57 8.08
CA GLN A 11 -14.28 -1.43 8.83
C GLN A 11 -13.47 -2.34 7.90
N GLN A 12 -12.59 -1.72 7.11
CA GLN A 12 -11.61 -2.43 6.29
C GLN A 12 -10.52 -3.02 7.20
N PRO A 13 -10.10 -4.28 7.03
CA PRO A 13 -8.94 -4.80 7.75
C PRO A 13 -7.71 -3.95 7.46
N GLN A 14 -7.14 -3.41 8.54
CA GLN A 14 -5.82 -2.77 8.51
C GLN A 14 -4.79 -3.85 8.23
N VAL A 15 -3.97 -3.66 7.20
CA VAL A 15 -2.86 -4.57 6.93
C VAL A 15 -1.59 -4.01 7.56
N PRO A 16 -1.15 -4.53 8.72
CA PRO A 16 0.11 -4.11 9.31
C PRO A 16 1.28 -4.52 8.40
N GLY A 17 2.38 -3.77 8.50
CA GLY A 17 3.59 -4.01 7.70
C GLY A 17 3.53 -3.47 6.26
N LEU A 18 2.38 -3.01 5.77
CA LEU A 18 2.27 -2.34 4.47
C LEU A 18 2.19 -0.82 4.64
N THR A 19 2.99 -0.08 3.87
CA THR A 19 2.94 1.38 3.81
C THR A 19 3.09 1.87 2.38
N LEU A 20 2.10 2.61 1.88
CA LEU A 20 2.12 3.19 0.53
C LEU A 20 2.61 4.64 0.55
N TYR A 21 3.69 4.89 -0.15
CA TYR A 21 4.22 6.23 -0.40
C TYR A 21 3.59 6.75 -1.68
N TYR A 22 2.95 7.91 -1.59
CA TYR A 22 2.21 8.50 -2.68
C TYR A 22 2.48 10.01 -2.76
N SER A 23 2.16 10.58 -3.92
CA SER A 23 2.05 12.02 -4.10
C SER A 23 0.63 12.40 -4.55
N PRO A 24 0.10 13.54 -4.08
CA PRO A 24 -1.19 14.05 -4.53
C PRO A 24 -1.15 14.37 -6.04
N GLY A 25 -2.21 13.99 -6.75
CA GLY A 25 -2.32 14.21 -8.20
C GLY A 25 -1.69 13.13 -9.09
N CYS A 26 -1.01 12.13 -8.52
CA CYS A 26 -0.44 11.03 -9.31
C CYS A 26 -1.49 9.99 -9.71
N ILE A 27 -1.71 9.82 -11.01
CA ILE A 27 -2.66 8.84 -11.58
C ILE A 27 -2.30 7.41 -11.17
N PHE A 28 -1.02 7.07 -11.13
CA PHE A 28 -0.55 5.73 -10.74
C PHE A 28 -0.84 5.42 -9.28
N CYS A 29 -0.71 6.41 -8.39
CA CYS A 29 -1.07 6.24 -6.97
C CYS A 29 -2.57 5.98 -6.82
N MET A 30 -3.41 6.72 -7.55
CA MET A 30 -4.86 6.52 -7.54
C MET A 30 -5.28 5.11 -7.98
N ARG A 31 -4.55 4.51 -8.93
CA ARG A 31 -4.79 3.11 -9.35
C ARG A 31 -4.57 2.13 -8.19
N VAL A 32 -3.50 2.30 -7.42
CA VAL A 32 -3.22 1.47 -6.24
C VAL A 32 -4.29 1.65 -5.16
N PHE A 33 -4.67 2.90 -4.85
CA PHE A 33 -5.77 3.17 -3.91
C PHE A 33 -7.10 2.56 -4.34
N THR A 34 -7.38 2.56 -5.65
CA THR A 34 -8.57 1.90 -6.19
C THR A 34 -8.50 0.40 -5.97
N ALA A 35 -7.36 -0.25 -6.25
CA ALA A 35 -7.18 -1.68 -6.00
C ALA A 35 -7.35 -2.03 -4.51
N LEU A 36 -6.76 -1.25 -3.60
CA LEU A 36 -6.93 -1.42 -2.15
C LEU A 36 -8.40 -1.35 -1.75
N ARG A 37 -9.14 -0.36 -2.27
CA ARG A 37 -10.57 -0.21 -2.02
C ARG A 37 -11.39 -1.38 -2.57
N LEU A 38 -11.07 -1.87 -3.77
CA LEU A 38 -11.74 -3.04 -4.38
C LEU A 38 -11.48 -4.32 -3.59
N LEU A 39 -10.26 -4.48 -3.05
CA LEU A 39 -9.89 -5.58 -2.16
C LEU A 39 -10.44 -5.40 -0.74
N GLY A 40 -11.06 -4.26 -0.43
CA GLY A 40 -11.57 -3.96 0.90
C GLY A 40 -10.47 -3.78 1.95
N LEU A 41 -9.24 -3.43 1.56
CA LEU A 41 -8.08 -3.29 2.44
C LEU A 41 -7.83 -1.83 2.82
N GLU A 42 -7.35 -1.60 4.03
CA GLU A 42 -6.80 -0.32 4.46
C GLU A 42 -5.34 -0.50 4.87
N ILE A 43 -4.45 0.38 4.38
CA ILE A 43 -3.02 0.35 4.69
C ILE A 43 -2.53 1.75 5.05
N ALA A 44 -1.43 1.82 5.79
CA ALA A 44 -0.79 3.09 6.07
C ALA A 44 -0.38 3.78 4.76
N SER A 45 -0.59 5.09 4.65
CA SER A 45 -0.16 5.85 3.48
C SER A 45 0.57 7.13 3.90
N LYS A 46 1.69 7.43 3.22
CA LYS A 46 2.54 8.59 3.51
C LYS A 46 2.63 9.47 2.26
N ASN A 47 2.35 10.76 2.44
CA ASN A 47 2.45 11.74 1.36
C ASN A 47 3.87 12.32 1.32
N VAL A 48 4.64 11.97 0.28
CA VAL A 48 6.04 12.41 0.14
C VAL A 48 6.19 13.90 -0.21
N MET A 49 5.12 14.58 -0.66
CA MET A 49 5.18 16.01 -0.97
C MET A 49 4.99 16.90 0.25
N THR A 50 4.24 16.42 1.25
CA THR A 50 3.98 17.19 2.48
C THR A 50 4.81 16.71 3.65
N ASP A 51 5.24 15.45 3.63
CA ASP A 51 6.03 14.83 4.69
C ASP A 51 7.49 14.64 4.25
N SER A 52 8.34 15.58 4.65
CA SER A 52 9.77 15.56 4.32
C SER A 52 10.50 14.33 4.89
N GLN A 53 9.97 13.71 5.96
CA GLN A 53 10.56 12.48 6.50
C GLN A 53 10.24 11.29 5.59
N ALA A 54 9.04 11.20 5.05
CA ALA A 54 8.63 10.18 4.09
C ALA A 54 9.43 10.29 2.78
N ASP A 55 9.67 11.51 2.27
CA ASP A 55 10.57 11.71 1.11
C ASP A 55 11.98 11.23 1.42
N ALA A 56 12.55 11.67 2.54
CA ALA A 56 13.91 11.28 2.93
C ALA A 56 14.02 9.76 3.15
N GLU A 57 13.03 9.14 3.75
CA GLU A 57 12.96 7.69 3.97
C GLU A 57 12.85 6.93 2.64
N LEU A 58 12.00 7.38 1.72
CA LEU A 58 11.85 6.79 0.40
C LEU A 58 13.17 6.87 -0.39
N ARG A 59 13.85 8.02 -0.36
CA ARG A 59 15.11 8.25 -1.07
C ARG A 59 16.29 7.48 -0.46
N LYS A 60 16.35 7.39 0.87
CA LYS A 60 17.44 6.69 1.58
C LYS A 60 17.25 5.18 1.59
N SER A 61 16.05 4.70 1.91
CA SER A 61 15.77 3.28 2.16
C SER A 61 15.19 2.59 0.93
N GLY A 62 14.31 3.27 0.19
CA GLY A 62 13.78 2.76 -1.08
C GLY A 62 14.79 2.87 -2.22
N GLY A 63 15.75 3.78 -2.13
CA GLY A 63 16.78 4.03 -3.15
C GLY A 63 16.33 4.90 -4.32
N SER A 64 15.03 5.21 -4.43
CA SER A 64 14.49 6.09 -5.47
C SER A 64 13.32 6.90 -4.93
N GLY A 65 13.29 8.21 -5.23
CA GLY A 65 12.16 9.11 -4.88
C GLY A 65 10.94 8.94 -5.80
N MET A 66 10.75 7.76 -6.39
CA MET A 66 9.68 7.48 -7.32
C MET A 66 8.44 6.95 -6.59
N VAL A 67 7.26 7.42 -7.01
CA VAL A 67 5.96 7.00 -6.50
C VAL A 67 5.08 6.51 -7.65
N PRO A 68 4.16 5.55 -7.41
CA PRO A 68 3.86 4.90 -6.14
C PRO A 68 4.95 3.93 -5.69
N CYS A 69 5.19 3.87 -4.38
CA CYS A 69 6.09 2.91 -3.78
C CYS A 69 5.42 2.23 -2.58
N LEU A 70 5.41 0.91 -2.54
CA LEU A 70 4.91 0.13 -1.43
C LEU A 70 6.08 -0.41 -0.60
N ARG A 71 6.14 -0.01 0.67
CA ARG A 71 7.01 -0.62 1.67
C ARG A 71 6.28 -1.81 2.28
N ILE A 72 6.93 -2.96 2.25
CA ILE A 72 6.46 -4.23 2.75
C ILE A 72 7.42 -4.65 3.87
N GLU A 73 6.92 -4.73 5.08
CA GLU A 73 7.63 -5.23 6.25
C GLU A 73 7.04 -6.58 6.64
N ASP A 74 7.90 -7.59 6.64
CA ASP A 74 7.56 -8.99 6.92
C ASP A 74 8.67 -9.61 7.78
N GLU A 75 8.53 -10.86 8.22
CA GLU A 75 9.52 -11.52 9.09
C GLU A 75 10.91 -11.63 8.44
N LYS A 76 10.96 -11.59 7.09
CA LYS A 76 12.20 -11.62 6.31
C LYS A 76 12.89 -10.25 6.20
N GLY A 77 12.27 -9.18 6.71
CA GLY A 77 12.78 -7.82 6.67
C GLY A 77 11.91 -6.87 5.84
N ILE A 78 12.50 -5.72 5.49
CA ILE A 78 11.81 -4.64 4.78
C ILE A 78 12.16 -4.72 3.28
N ARG A 79 11.12 -4.78 2.44
CA ARG A 79 11.22 -4.71 0.98
C ARG A 79 10.47 -3.48 0.46
N TRP A 80 11.00 -2.90 -0.60
CA TRP A 80 10.38 -1.80 -1.32
C TRP A 80 9.97 -2.29 -2.70
N MET A 81 8.74 -1.96 -3.10
CA MET A 81 8.18 -2.34 -4.38
C MET A 81 7.72 -1.07 -5.10
N TYR A 82 8.13 -0.96 -6.36
CA TYR A 82 7.79 0.15 -7.23
C TYR A 82 6.82 -0.32 -8.32
N GLU A 83 6.37 0.63 -9.12
CA GLU A 83 5.44 0.43 -10.24
C GLU A 83 4.02 0.05 -9.77
N SER A 84 3.04 0.84 -10.22
CA SER A 84 1.65 0.63 -9.79
C SER A 84 1.11 -0.75 -10.18
N ALA A 85 1.58 -1.32 -11.30
CA ALA A 85 1.09 -2.61 -11.78
C ALA A 85 1.56 -3.76 -10.86
N ASP A 86 2.86 -3.81 -10.56
CA ASP A 86 3.44 -4.81 -9.65
C ASP A 86 2.89 -4.69 -8.23
N ILE A 87 2.70 -3.46 -7.73
CA ILE A 87 2.07 -3.23 -6.42
C ILE A 87 0.65 -3.81 -6.40
N ILE A 88 -0.15 -3.55 -7.44
CA ILE A 88 -1.52 -4.05 -7.55
C ILE A 88 -1.51 -5.58 -7.63
N ASP A 89 -0.66 -6.15 -8.49
CA ASP A 89 -0.53 -7.61 -8.64
C ASP A 89 -0.14 -8.27 -7.31
N TYR A 90 0.83 -7.72 -6.58
CA TYR A 90 1.22 -8.17 -5.26
C TYR A 90 0.06 -8.14 -4.26
N LEU A 91 -0.72 -7.05 -4.22
CA LEU A 91 -1.88 -6.94 -3.34
C LEU A 91 -2.94 -7.99 -3.69
N HIS A 92 -3.18 -8.24 -4.98
CA HIS A 92 -4.06 -9.32 -5.41
C HIS A 92 -3.51 -10.69 -5.00
N GLN A 93 -2.25 -11.00 -5.26
CA GLN A 93 -1.67 -12.30 -4.89
C GLN A 93 -1.68 -12.54 -3.37
N ARG A 94 -1.43 -11.50 -2.57
CA ARG A 94 -1.34 -11.63 -1.10
C ARG A 94 -2.71 -11.71 -0.41
N PHE A 95 -3.72 -11.00 -0.91
CA PHE A 95 -5.01 -10.87 -0.23
C PHE A 95 -6.20 -11.45 -0.99
N GLN A 96 -6.08 -11.70 -2.29
CA GLN A 96 -7.11 -12.37 -3.06
C GLN A 96 -6.93 -13.88 -2.93
N VAL A 97 -7.45 -14.44 -1.85
CA VAL A 97 -7.73 -15.87 -1.73
C VAL A 97 -9.12 -16.09 -2.34
N ALA A 98 -9.22 -17.02 -3.29
CA ALA A 98 -10.47 -17.42 -3.95
C ALA A 98 -11.56 -17.86 -2.95
#